data_AF-A0A7I8DQ81-F1
#
_entry.id   AF-A0A7I8DQ81-F1
#
_cell.length_a   1.000
_cell.length_b   1.000
_cell.length_c   1.000
_cell.angle_alpha   90.00
_cell.angle_beta   90.00
_cell.angle_gamma   90.00
#
_symmetry.space_group_name_H-M   'P 1'
#
loop_
_entity.id
_entity.type
_entity.pdbx_description
1 polymer ?
#
loop_
_entity_poly.entity_id
_entity_poly.type
_entity_poly.pdbx_seq_one_letter_code
_entity_poly.pdbx_strand_id
1 'polypeptide(L)'
;MLQKPWFKIFVWFLASFFFYLAAATVISFLKPGPSESEVMKYMTGMMGAMENSAMGVMMGIEGNGLLKMILIWSIAVFPLAVVLSIIAGFLLRKRNSEEKHV
;
A
#
# COMPACT_ATOMS: atom_id res chain seq x y z
N MET A 1 -13.71 53.96 5.62
CA MET A 1 -12.62 52.98 5.83
C MET A 1 -12.81 51.84 4.84
N LEU A 2 -12.11 51.87 3.69
CA LEU A 2 -12.19 50.82 2.69
C LEU A 2 -11.37 49.61 3.15
N GLN A 3 -12.03 48.56 3.66
CA GLN A 3 -11.38 47.27 3.87
C GLN A 3 -10.89 46.72 2.52
N LYS A 4 -9.61 46.37 2.42
CA LYS A 4 -9.02 45.81 1.21
C LYS A 4 -9.77 44.52 0.83
N PRO A 5 -10.09 44.28 -0.46
CA PRO A 5 -10.91 43.13 -0.88
C PRO A 5 -10.31 41.77 -0.46
N TRP A 6 -8.98 41.66 -0.40
CA TRP A 6 -8.30 40.46 0.10
C TRP A 6 -8.58 40.16 1.57
N PHE A 7 -8.68 41.21 2.41
CA PHE A 7 -9.05 41.06 3.82
C PHE A 7 -10.48 40.53 3.99
N LYS A 8 -11.39 40.93 3.10
CA LYS A 8 -12.77 40.43 3.08
C LYS A 8 -12.84 38.92 2.77
N ILE A 9 -12.02 38.45 1.82
CA ILE A 9 -11.92 37.02 1.48
C ILE A 9 -11.31 36.23 2.64
N PHE A 10 -10.26 36.77 3.27
CA PHE A 10 -9.64 36.16 4.42
C PHE A 10 -10.61 36.00 5.60
N VAL A 11 -11.35 37.06 5.93
CA VAL A 11 -12.37 37.02 6.99
C VAL A 11 -13.50 36.05 6.63
N TRP A 12 -13.93 35.99 5.37
CA TRP A 12 -14.93 35.03 4.92
C TRP A 12 -14.45 33.58 5.08
N PHE A 13 -13.22 33.28 4.65
CA PHE A 13 -12.61 31.97 4.85
C PHE A 13 -12.51 31.60 6.34
N LEU A 14 -12.02 32.52 7.16
CA LEU A 14 -11.88 32.31 8.61
C LEU A 14 -13.24 32.02 9.26
N ALA A 15 -14.27 32.78 8.89
CA ALA A 15 -15.64 32.57 9.38
C ALA A 15 -16.19 31.20 8.97
N SER A 16 -16.02 30.79 7.70
CA SER A 16 -16.44 29.47 7.22
C SER A 16 -15.69 28.33 7.93
N PHE A 17 -14.38 28.49 8.15
CA PHE A 17 -13.56 27.53 8.88
C PHE A 17 -14.06 27.35 10.32
N PHE A 18 -14.23 28.44 11.07
CA PHE A 18 -14.72 28.38 12.44
C PHE A 18 -16.16 27.86 12.54
N PHE A 19 -17.02 28.20 11.56
CA PHE A 19 -18.36 27.66 11.48
C PHE A 19 -18.34 26.13 11.28
N TYR A 20 -17.48 25.62 10.37
CA TYR A 20 -17.31 24.18 10.18
C TYR A 20 -16.75 23.48 11.41
N LEU A 21 -15.79 24.11 12.09
CA LEU A 21 -15.18 23.56 13.30
C LEU A 21 -16.22 23.47 14.43
N ALA A 22 -17.01 24.52 14.62
CA ALA A 22 -18.12 24.53 15.57
C ALA A 22 -19.18 23.45 15.24
N ALA A 23 -19.57 23.35 13.96
CA ALA A 23 -20.50 22.33 13.51
C ALA A 23 -19.94 20.91 13.75
N ALA A 24 -18.66 20.67 13.45
CA ALA A 24 -18.01 19.38 13.69
C ALA A 24 -17.97 19.02 15.19
N THR A 25 -17.69 19.98 16.08
CA THR A 25 -17.75 19.75 17.53
C THR A 25 -19.16 19.45 18.01
N VAL A 26 -20.17 20.18 17.53
CA VAL A 26 -21.58 19.93 17.88
C VAL A 26 -22.02 18.54 17.40
N ILE A 27 -21.68 18.17 16.16
CA ILE A 27 -21.94 16.83 15.63
C ILE A 27 -21.21 15.77 16.46
N SER A 28 -19.97 16.02 16.87
CA SER A 28 -19.20 15.09 17.71
C SER A 28 -19.82 14.87 19.09
N PHE A 29 -20.46 15.89 19.68
CA PHE A 29 -21.18 15.75 20.95
C PHE A 29 -22.53 15.06 20.79
N LEU A 30 -23.20 15.26 19.67
CA LEU A 30 -24.53 14.72 19.40
C LEU A 30 -24.51 13.29 18.84
N LYS A 31 -23.37 12.83 18.32
CA LYS A 31 -23.24 11.48 17.80
C LYS A 31 -23.03 10.52 18.98
N PRO A 32 -23.99 9.65 19.33
CA PRO A 32 -23.72 8.58 20.29
C PRO A 32 -22.51 7.79 19.78
N GLY A 33 -21.66 7.33 20.71
CA GLY A 33 -20.52 6.49 20.38
C GLY A 33 -20.96 5.35 19.45
N PRO A 34 -20.09 4.92 18.52
CA PRO A 34 -20.44 3.89 17.54
C PRO A 34 -20.99 2.68 18.30
N SER A 35 -22.15 2.18 17.85
CA SER A 35 -22.74 1.01 18.47
C SER A 35 -21.78 -0.17 18.36
N GLU A 36 -21.86 -1.13 19.29
CA GLU A 36 -21.06 -2.35 19.20
C GLU A 36 -21.22 -3.04 17.83
N SER A 37 -22.40 -2.93 17.22
CA SER A 37 -22.67 -3.46 15.88
C SER A 37 -21.89 -2.76 14.76
N GLU A 38 -21.67 -1.45 14.86
CA GLU A 38 -20.89 -0.66 13.89
C GLU A 38 -19.40 -0.88 14.09
N VAL A 39 -18.95 -0.96 15.35
CA VAL A 39 -17.57 -1.31 15.70
C VAL A 39 -17.24 -2.70 15.16
N MET A 40 -18.11 -3.68 15.39
CA MET A 40 -17.92 -5.04 14.90
C MET A 40 -17.89 -5.08 13.37
N LYS A 41 -18.80 -4.39 12.67
CA LYS A 41 -18.76 -4.28 11.20
C LYS A 41 -17.46 -3.67 10.69
N TYR A 42 -16.97 -2.62 11.35
CA TYR A 42 -15.71 -1.98 11.01
C TYR A 42 -14.52 -2.93 11.22
N MET A 43 -14.47 -3.63 12.36
CA MET A 43 -13.43 -4.62 12.66
C MET A 43 -13.44 -5.79 11.69
N THR A 44 -14.62 -6.33 11.35
CA THR A 44 -14.76 -7.39 10.34
C THR A 44 -14.27 -6.93 8.96
N GLY A 45 -14.58 -5.68 8.58
CA GLY A 45 -14.07 -5.09 7.34
C GLY A 45 -12.55 -4.95 7.34
N MET A 46 -11.96 -4.51 8.46
CA MET A 46 -10.51 -4.43 8.62
C MET A 46 -9.84 -5.81 8.57
N MET A 47 -10.41 -6.82 9.21
CA MET A 47 -9.90 -8.20 9.15
C MET A 47 -9.97 -8.77 7.74
N GLY A 48 -11.08 -8.57 7.02
CA GLY A 48 -11.20 -9.03 5.63
C GLY A 48 -10.23 -8.32 4.68
N ALA A 49 -9.95 -7.04 4.90
CA ALA A 49 -8.92 -6.32 4.16
C ALA A 49 -7.51 -6.82 4.51
N MET A 50 -7.28 -7.19 5.77
CA MET A 50 -6.01 -7.75 6.24
C MET A 50 -5.76 -9.15 5.66
N GLU A 51 -6.76 -10.02 5.56
CA GLU A 51 -6.64 -11.34 4.93
C GLU A 51 -6.21 -11.27 3.46
N ASN A 52 -6.72 -10.29 2.72
CA ASN A 52 -6.36 -10.07 1.32
C ASN A 52 -5.10 -9.21 1.12
N SER A 53 -4.47 -8.77 2.21
CA SER A 53 -3.23 -8.00 2.15
C SER A 53 -2.02 -8.92 2.07
N ALA A 54 -0.86 -8.36 1.72
CA ALA A 54 0.42 -9.06 1.79
C ALA A 54 0.67 -9.67 3.18
N MET A 55 0.17 -9.04 4.25
CA MET A 55 0.26 -9.56 5.61
C MET A 55 -0.61 -10.80 5.82
N GLY A 56 -1.83 -10.82 5.29
CA GLY A 56 -2.72 -12.00 5.34
C GLY A 56 -2.18 -13.17 4.51
N VAL A 57 -1.63 -12.89 3.33
CA VAL A 57 -0.95 -13.90 2.51
C VAL A 57 0.27 -14.47 3.24
N MET A 58 1.08 -13.63 3.89
CA MET A 58 2.25 -14.09 4.65
C MET A 58 1.86 -14.92 5.87
N MET A 59 0.80 -14.56 6.60
CA MET A 59 0.26 -15.39 7.69
C MET A 59 -0.26 -16.74 7.19
N GLY A 60 -0.93 -16.77 6.03
CA GLY A 60 -1.36 -18.03 5.40
C GLY A 60 -0.20 -18.93 4.98
N ILE A 61 0.92 -18.34 4.54
CA ILE A 61 2.14 -19.06 4.18
C ILE A 61 2.85 -19.61 5.42
N GLU A 62 2.82 -18.90 6.55
CA GLU A 62 3.39 -19.40 7.82
C GLU A 62 2.72 -20.68 8.31
N GLY A 63 1.41 -20.82 8.09
CA GLY A 63 0.65 -22.02 8.45
C GLY A 63 0.87 -23.22 7.53
N ASN A 64 1.42 -23.01 6.32
CA ASN A 64 1.62 -24.07 5.32
C ASN A 64 3.12 -24.30 5.06
N GLY A 65 3.69 -25.29 5.77
CA GLY A 65 5.12 -25.61 5.70
C GLY A 65 5.64 -25.95 4.29
N LEU A 66 4.79 -26.51 3.43
CA LEU A 66 5.15 -26.86 2.05
C LEU A 66 5.31 -25.59 1.19
N LEU A 67 4.38 -24.65 1.32
CA LEU A 67 4.41 -23.36 0.62
C LEU A 67 5.60 -22.51 1.08
N LYS A 68 5.87 -22.50 2.39
CA LYS A 68 7.05 -21.86 2.98
C LYS A 68 8.35 -22.44 2.44
N MET A 69 8.45 -23.77 2.33
CA MET A 69 9.62 -24.44 1.77
C MET A 69 9.83 -24.06 0.29
N ILE A 70 8.78 -24.14 -0.54
CA ILE A 70 8.85 -23.75 -1.96
C ILE A 70 9.29 -22.30 -2.12
N LEU A 71 8.76 -21.38 -1.29
CA LEU A 71 9.13 -19.96 -1.33
C LEU A 71 10.62 -19.76 -1.04
N ILE A 72 11.15 -20.41 0.00
CA ILE A 72 12.57 -20.32 0.38
C ILE A 72 13.46 -20.86 -0.74
N TRP A 73 13.12 -22.03 -1.30
CA TRP A 73 13.86 -22.60 -2.43
C TRP A 73 13.82 -21.72 -3.67
N SER A 74 12.67 -21.10 -3.95
CA SER A 74 12.51 -20.18 -5.08
C SER A 74 13.40 -18.96 -4.92
N ILE A 75 13.45 -18.38 -3.72
CA ILE A 75 14.33 -17.22 -3.41
C ILE A 75 15.81 -17.62 -3.52
N ALA A 76 16.18 -18.83 -3.13
CA ALA A 76 17.57 -19.30 -3.22
C ALA A 76 18.01 -19.61 -4.66
N VAL A 77 17.14 -20.23 -5.46
CA VAL A 77 17.47 -20.70 -6.82
C VAL A 77 17.37 -19.57 -7.85
N PHE A 78 16.45 -18.62 -7.68
CA PHE A 78 16.20 -17.56 -8.66
C PHE A 78 17.42 -16.68 -8.98
N PRO A 79 18.17 -16.14 -8.00
CA PRO A 79 19.37 -15.35 -8.28
C PRO A 79 20.43 -16.16 -9.03
N LEU A 80 20.55 -17.44 -8.70
CA LEU A 80 21.51 -18.35 -9.32
C LEU A 80 21.15 -18.62 -10.78
N ALA A 81 19.86 -18.85 -11.06
CA ALA A 81 19.34 -18.98 -12.42
C ALA A 81 19.56 -17.70 -13.25
N VAL A 82 19.35 -16.51 -12.66
CA VAL A 82 19.61 -15.22 -13.33
C VAL A 82 21.08 -15.10 -13.71
N VAL A 83 22.01 -15.36 -12.78
CA VAL A 83 23.45 -15.31 -13.08
C VAL A 83 23.84 -16.30 -14.18
N LEU A 84 23.35 -17.54 -14.11
CA LEU A 84 23.61 -18.54 -15.15
C LEU A 84 23.06 -18.13 -16.51
N SER A 85 21.87 -17.53 -16.56
CA SER A 85 21.29 -17.03 -17.82
C SER A 85 22.10 -15.89 -18.44
N ILE A 86 22.65 -14.99 -17.62
CA ILE A 86 23.53 -13.90 -18.08
C ILE A 86 24.82 -14.48 -18.65
N ILE A 87 25.44 -15.43 -17.95
CA ILE A 87 26.67 -16.11 -18.41
C ILE A 87 26.41 -16.85 -19.72
N ALA A 88 25.33 -17.63 -19.80
CA ALA A 88 24.93 -18.34 -21.01
C ALA A 88 24.70 -17.36 -22.19
N GLY A 89 24.01 -16.25 -21.95
CA GLY A 89 23.82 -15.18 -22.93
C GLY A 89 25.14 -14.59 -23.43
N PHE A 90 26.11 -14.39 -22.54
CA PHE A 90 27.42 -13.86 -22.91
C PHE A 90 28.25 -14.86 -23.74
N LEU A 91 28.22 -16.14 -23.37
CA LEU A 91 28.90 -17.21 -24.10
C LEU A 91 28.34 -17.41 -25.51
N LEU A 92 27.01 -17.41 -25.64
CA LEU A 92 26.34 -17.49 -26.95
C LEU A 92 26.67 -16.28 -27.83
N ARG A 93 26.72 -15.09 -27.26
CA ARG A 93 27.09 -13.86 -27.99
C ARG A 93 28.53 -13.91 -28.48
N LYS A 94 29.48 -14.42 -27.68
CA LYS A 94 30.88 -14.55 -28.07
C LYS A 94 31.04 -15.54 -29.22
N ARG A 95 30.40 -16.72 -29.14
CA ARG A 95 30.45 -17.75 -30.19
C ARG A 95 29.93 -17.23 -31.54
N ASN A 96 28.79 -16.54 -31.54
CA ASN A 96 28.20 -15.99 -32.76
C ASN A 96 29.01 -14.82 -33.34
N SER A 97 29.87 -14.18 -32.55
CA SER A 97 30.79 -13.14 -33.05
C SER A 97 32.03 -13.73 -33.70
N GLU A 98 32.52 -14.88 -33.22
CA GLU A 98 33.65 -15.60 -33.82
C GLU A 98 33.27 -16.24 -35.17
N GLU A 99 32.05 -16.78 -35.30
CA GLU A 99 31.54 -17.30 -36.58
C GLU A 99 31.34 -16.24 -37.67
N LYS A 100 31.25 -14.95 -37.32
CA LYS A 100 31.12 -13.85 -38.30
C LYS A 100 32.45 -13.35 -38.87
N HIS A 101 33.58 -13.79 -38.32
CA HIS A 101 34.92 -13.36 -38.71
C HIS A 101 35.76 -14.46 -39.40
N VAL A 102 35.12 -15.58 -39.75
CA VAL A 102 35.65 -16.65 -40.63
C VAL A 102 34.87 -16.61 -41.95
#